data_AF-A0A9E4J4Z3-F1
#
_entry.id   AF-A0A9E4J4Z3-F1
#
_cell.length_a   1.000
_cell.length_b   1.000
_cell.length_c   1.000
_cell.angle_alpha   90.00
_cell.angle_beta   90.00
_cell.angle_gamma   90.00
#
_symmetry.space_group_name_H-M   'P 1'
#
loop_
_entity.id
_entity.type
_entity.pdbx_description
1 polymer ?
#
loop_
_entity_poly.entity_id
_entity_poly.type
_entity_poly.pdbx_seq_one_letter_code
_entity_poly.pdbx_strand_id
1 'polypeptide(L)'
;MTAGRGLEERLVSSGALRREAVLMARRRQQVYGGGFDTVLLEMGLVDEGTLWALLVEDSGLPPLPPALLEGPMIEPDVLVRRDVARRLGAFAFESERGDSERVQVVARPSFDTEAVRALLSGRDADTYIVPEVRFEALLGAFYGHPVPPRFLSLLGRLMGAEQVRRWAAARSPRPRLSSPLVDLGPRPRPQPAAPNLPSQPVAAPVETTPAPADLPPRGAPDPEARSAKGRAPKAAPADTPAPGAAPADTPAPEAAPADAPAPGTARVDTPLTDAASGHAPRSEPVPSALSAPEAERRALEREVEAALDRIAPPQPALAQVAPVPGSPQAPDELLGALDLVAELEGGPRAASASSAILARYSAEEIFARLPQLARRGEGVARAALPLVAQAAPLPWLLGRLNAESPRERQWAASAFGYRLQGLVDPPGPEALQTLARRLADEPEREVKTALARSLRPFATHPALRSTITRLAAELTDSSALDPGRAAAASVLGELRSDAPEIRDPLVEGLGAKNLEVIELCQGQLLRLTAHDHGRSRGRWQRWFGAHGDEGRQTWLVEGLESKRPDLRLVAITELAELTGQTLGYHFDLLPGPRKTAVARWRRWLEDGPPRPPVSRPSP
;
A
#
# COMPACT_ATOMS: atom_id res chain seq x y z
N MET A 1 -21.01 11.21 6.20
CA MET A 1 -20.43 10.22 7.13
C MET A 1 -19.44 9.38 6.34
N THR A 2 -18.19 9.29 6.77
CA THR A 2 -17.12 8.56 6.06
C THR A 2 -17.26 7.05 6.35
N ALA A 3 -18.05 6.35 5.52
CA ALA A 3 -18.16 4.88 5.57
C ALA A 3 -16.78 4.25 5.34
N GLY A 4 -16.29 3.45 6.28
CA GLY A 4 -15.00 2.75 6.15
C GLY A 4 -14.06 2.81 7.37
N ARG A 5 -14.13 3.85 8.22
CA ARG A 5 -13.40 3.84 9.52
C ARG A 5 -14.15 3.07 10.61
N GLY A 6 -15.48 2.98 10.52
CA GLY A 6 -16.31 2.27 11.50
C GLY A 6 -16.21 0.75 11.41
N LEU A 7 -16.02 0.20 10.20
CA LEU A 7 -16.02 -1.26 9.99
C LEU A 7 -14.93 -1.99 10.80
N GLU A 8 -13.72 -1.45 10.89
CA GLU A 8 -12.63 -2.04 11.69
C GLU A 8 -12.95 -2.06 13.18
N GLU A 9 -13.40 -0.92 13.70
CA GLU A 9 -13.71 -0.78 15.12
C GLU A 9 -14.88 -1.68 15.50
N ARG A 10 -15.89 -1.81 14.63
CA ARG A 10 -16.99 -2.75 14.77
C ARG A 10 -16.56 -4.20 14.70
N LEU A 11 -15.66 -4.58 13.79
CA LEU A 11 -15.13 -5.95 13.72
C LEU A 11 -14.44 -6.36 15.04
N VAL A 12 -13.76 -5.41 15.69
CA VAL A 12 -13.13 -5.65 17.00
C VAL A 12 -14.15 -5.61 18.14
N SER A 13 -15.07 -4.63 18.15
CA SER A 13 -16.03 -4.45 19.25
C SER A 13 -17.13 -5.52 19.27
N SER A 14 -17.55 -6.00 18.10
CA SER A 14 -18.47 -7.15 17.96
C SER A 14 -17.81 -8.49 18.32
N GLY A 15 -16.48 -8.52 18.47
CA GLY A 15 -15.72 -9.75 18.66
C GLY A 15 -15.58 -10.62 17.42
N ALA A 16 -16.08 -10.18 16.25
CA ALA A 16 -15.97 -10.90 14.99
C ALA A 16 -14.50 -11.15 14.59
N LEU A 17 -13.61 -10.20 14.88
CA LEU A 17 -12.17 -10.35 14.67
C LEU A 17 -11.34 -9.82 15.84
N ARG A 18 -10.22 -10.50 16.10
CA ARG A 18 -9.18 -9.96 16.98
C ARG A 18 -8.48 -8.78 16.30
N ARG A 19 -8.03 -7.81 17.10
CA ARG A 19 -7.27 -6.64 16.62
C ARG A 19 -6.04 -7.02 15.79
N GLU A 20 -5.38 -8.13 16.12
CA GLU A 20 -4.25 -8.65 15.34
C GLU A 20 -4.64 -9.06 13.91
N ALA A 21 -5.81 -9.69 13.73
CA ALA A 21 -6.30 -10.09 12.42
C ALA A 21 -6.65 -8.86 11.55
N VAL A 22 -7.23 -7.82 12.16
CA VAL A 22 -7.49 -6.52 11.51
C VAL A 22 -6.18 -5.86 11.05
N LEU A 23 -5.15 -5.83 11.91
CA LEU A 23 -3.83 -5.31 11.54
C LEU A 23 -3.18 -6.10 10.40
N MET A 24 -3.32 -7.42 10.39
CA MET A 24 -2.84 -8.27 9.29
C MET A 24 -3.58 -7.98 7.99
N ALA A 25 -4.90 -7.82 8.03
CA ALA A 25 -5.70 -7.41 6.88
C ALA A 25 -5.28 -6.03 6.36
N ARG A 26 -5.00 -5.06 7.25
CA ARG A 26 -4.50 -3.74 6.84
C ARG A 26 -3.14 -3.82 6.17
N ARG A 27 -2.21 -4.63 6.68
CA ARG A 27 -0.91 -4.86 6.03
C ARG A 27 -1.07 -5.49 4.66
N ARG A 28 -1.95 -6.49 4.54
CA ARG A 28 -2.28 -7.12 3.26
C ARG A 28 -2.86 -6.09 2.27
N GLN A 29 -3.79 -5.24 2.71
CA GLN A 29 -4.37 -4.18 1.90
C GLN A 29 -3.30 -3.19 1.42
N GLN A 30 -2.34 -2.81 2.26
CA GLN A 30 -1.26 -1.90 1.86
C GLN A 30 -0.36 -2.48 0.77
N VAL A 31 -0.16 -3.80 0.75
CA VAL A 31 0.69 -4.47 -0.24
C VAL A 31 -0.05 -4.77 -1.54
N TYR A 32 -1.29 -5.25 -1.45
CA TYR A 32 -2.05 -5.72 -2.61
C TYR A 32 -3.14 -4.75 -3.11
N GLY A 33 -3.38 -3.65 -2.39
CA GLY A 33 -4.44 -2.68 -2.68
C GLY A 33 -5.86 -3.24 -2.51
N GLY A 34 -6.86 -2.46 -2.92
CA GLY A 34 -8.28 -2.81 -2.91
C GLY A 34 -9.03 -2.44 -1.62
N GLY A 35 -10.34 -2.72 -1.60
CA GLY A 35 -11.22 -2.51 -0.46
C GLY A 35 -10.85 -3.40 0.74
N PHE A 36 -11.06 -2.87 1.94
CA PHE A 36 -10.74 -3.59 3.17
C PHE A 36 -11.60 -4.86 3.32
N ASP A 37 -12.87 -4.75 2.92
CA ASP A 37 -13.83 -5.84 2.85
C ASP A 37 -13.40 -6.98 1.90
N THR A 38 -12.88 -6.64 0.72
CA THR A 38 -12.27 -7.63 -0.20
C THR A 38 -11.14 -8.38 0.49
N VAL A 39 -10.25 -7.67 1.19
CA VAL A 39 -9.11 -8.28 1.87
C VAL A 39 -9.55 -9.22 2.99
N LEU A 40 -10.58 -8.86 3.75
CA LEU A 40 -11.14 -9.71 4.80
C LEU A 40 -11.67 -11.04 4.24
N LEU A 41 -12.40 -10.99 3.11
CA LEU A 41 -12.89 -12.19 2.42
C LEU A 41 -11.74 -13.01 1.84
N GLU A 42 -10.73 -12.36 1.28
CA GLU A 42 -9.59 -13.07 0.67
C GLU A 42 -8.81 -13.90 1.67
N MET A 43 -8.63 -13.36 2.88
CA MET A 43 -7.97 -14.00 4.00
C MET A 43 -8.85 -15.05 4.69
N GLY A 44 -10.14 -15.12 4.33
CA GLY A 44 -11.12 -15.98 5.02
C GLY A 44 -11.32 -15.60 6.48
N LEU A 45 -11.10 -14.33 6.82
CA LEU A 45 -11.27 -13.83 8.20
C LEU A 45 -12.75 -13.71 8.56
N VAL A 46 -13.59 -13.40 7.58
CA VAL A 46 -15.06 -13.38 7.69
C VAL A 46 -15.64 -14.05 6.45
N ASP A 47 -16.77 -14.71 6.62
CA ASP A 47 -17.57 -15.16 5.49
C ASP A 47 -18.37 -13.99 4.90
N GLU A 48 -18.90 -14.20 3.69
CA GLU A 48 -19.63 -13.18 2.97
C GLU A 48 -20.90 -12.72 3.70
N GLY A 49 -21.63 -13.63 4.37
CA GLY A 49 -22.85 -13.29 5.11
C GLY A 49 -22.56 -12.40 6.32
N THR A 50 -21.53 -12.75 7.10
CA THR A 50 -21.08 -11.92 8.23
C THR A 50 -20.64 -10.53 7.76
N LEU A 51 -19.88 -10.45 6.66
CA LEU A 51 -19.46 -9.16 6.10
C LEU A 51 -20.66 -8.31 5.65
N TRP A 52 -21.65 -8.92 5.00
CA TRP A 52 -22.89 -8.26 4.61
C TRP A 52 -23.62 -7.62 5.80
N ALA A 53 -23.80 -8.38 6.88
CA ALA A 53 -24.44 -7.88 8.10
C ALA A 53 -23.70 -6.66 8.68
N LEU A 54 -22.38 -6.73 8.74
CA LEU A 54 -21.55 -5.63 9.24
C LEU A 54 -21.57 -4.40 8.33
N LEU A 55 -21.65 -4.57 7.01
CA LEU A 55 -21.76 -3.46 6.07
C LEU A 55 -23.11 -2.76 6.16
N VAL A 56 -24.20 -3.51 6.34
CA VAL A 56 -25.54 -2.96 6.59
C VAL A 56 -25.54 -2.14 7.87
N GLU A 57 -24.98 -2.68 8.95
CA GLU A 57 -24.86 -1.98 10.23
C GLU A 57 -23.94 -0.74 10.14
N ASP A 58 -22.83 -0.82 9.40
CA ASP A 58 -21.87 0.29 9.28
C ASP A 58 -22.41 1.45 8.45
N SER A 59 -23.05 1.13 7.33
CA SER A 59 -23.56 2.12 6.37
C SER A 59 -24.96 2.62 6.70
N GLY A 60 -25.75 1.86 7.46
CA GLY A 60 -27.18 2.10 7.65
C GLY A 60 -28.02 1.85 6.39
N LEU A 61 -27.43 1.29 5.33
CA LEU A 61 -28.11 0.99 4.07
C LEU A 61 -28.59 -0.46 4.04
N PRO A 62 -29.77 -0.74 3.44
CA PRO A 62 -30.25 -2.10 3.28
C PRO A 62 -29.35 -2.93 2.36
N PRO A 63 -29.34 -4.26 2.52
CA PRO A 63 -28.61 -5.13 1.61
C PRO A 63 -29.30 -5.21 0.25
N LEU A 64 -28.54 -5.52 -0.80
CA LEU A 64 -29.11 -5.72 -2.13
C LEU A 64 -30.07 -6.92 -2.16
N PRO A 65 -31.32 -6.76 -2.65
CA PRO A 65 -32.27 -7.85 -2.77
C PRO A 65 -31.72 -9.03 -3.60
N PRO A 66 -31.96 -10.30 -3.18
CA PRO A 66 -31.47 -11.47 -3.90
C PRO A 66 -31.89 -11.51 -5.37
N ALA A 67 -33.08 -11.01 -5.72
CA ALA A 67 -33.55 -10.92 -7.10
C ALA A 67 -32.61 -10.08 -7.99
N LEU A 68 -32.05 -8.98 -7.47
CA LEU A 68 -31.10 -8.13 -8.19
C LEU A 68 -29.67 -8.68 -8.15
N LEU A 69 -29.33 -9.50 -7.15
CA LEU A 69 -28.02 -10.11 -7.01
C LEU A 69 -27.85 -11.39 -7.86
N GLU A 70 -28.89 -12.22 -7.91
CA GLU A 70 -28.86 -13.58 -8.47
C GLU A 70 -29.77 -13.77 -9.68
N GLY A 71 -30.80 -12.94 -9.85
CA GLY A 71 -31.75 -13.05 -10.96
C GLY A 71 -31.15 -12.72 -12.34
N PRO A 72 -31.84 -13.08 -13.43
CA PRO A 72 -31.47 -12.67 -14.79
C PRO A 72 -31.47 -11.14 -14.89
N MET A 73 -30.45 -10.59 -15.54
CA MET A 73 -30.34 -9.14 -15.70
C MET A 73 -31.25 -8.68 -16.83
N ILE A 74 -32.28 -7.91 -16.49
CA ILE A 74 -33.10 -7.16 -17.45
C ILE A 74 -32.26 -5.96 -17.89
N GLU A 75 -32.17 -5.66 -19.21
CA GLU A 75 -31.35 -4.56 -19.77
C GLU A 75 -31.62 -3.26 -19.00
N PRO A 76 -30.74 -2.86 -18.07
CA PRO A 76 -31.03 -1.76 -17.17
C PRO A 76 -30.57 -0.46 -17.82
N ASP A 77 -31.44 0.54 -17.76
CA ASP A 77 -31.17 1.90 -18.20
C ASP A 77 -30.28 2.58 -17.16
N VAL A 78 -28.96 2.47 -17.37
CA VAL A 78 -27.95 3.00 -16.44
C VAL A 78 -27.80 4.52 -16.59
N LEU A 79 -27.76 5.22 -15.46
CA LEU A 79 -27.73 6.69 -15.42
C LEU A 79 -26.33 7.29 -15.57
N VAL A 80 -25.28 6.48 -15.38
CA VAL A 80 -23.90 6.92 -15.46
C VAL A 80 -23.06 5.98 -16.29
N ARG A 81 -21.98 6.53 -16.88
CA ARG A 81 -20.94 5.73 -17.51
C ARG A 81 -20.16 4.91 -16.47
N ARG A 82 -19.62 3.78 -16.89
CA ARG A 82 -18.81 2.88 -16.04
C ARG A 82 -17.66 3.58 -15.31
N ASP A 83 -16.97 4.48 -15.99
CA ASP A 83 -15.83 5.20 -15.40
C ASP A 83 -16.26 6.10 -14.24
N VAL A 84 -17.41 6.76 -14.39
CA VAL A 84 -18.04 7.54 -13.33
C VAL A 84 -18.51 6.62 -12.20
N ALA A 85 -19.19 5.51 -12.52
CA ALA A 85 -19.65 4.54 -11.54
C ALA A 85 -18.53 4.02 -10.62
N ARG A 86 -17.38 3.63 -11.19
CA ARG A 86 -16.22 3.19 -10.39
C ARG A 86 -15.66 4.29 -9.50
N ARG A 87 -15.55 5.52 -10.03
CA ARG A 87 -15.04 6.66 -9.27
C ARG A 87 -15.95 7.00 -8.09
N LEU A 88 -17.26 6.97 -8.32
CA LEU A 88 -18.25 7.16 -7.26
C LEU A 88 -18.28 6.01 -6.25
N GLY A 89 -17.82 4.81 -6.64
CA GLY A 89 -18.05 3.59 -5.87
C GLY A 89 -19.53 3.19 -5.84
N ALA A 90 -20.32 3.67 -6.80
CA ALA A 90 -21.74 3.42 -6.90
C ALA A 90 -22.21 3.58 -8.34
N PHE A 91 -23.22 2.82 -8.76
CA PHE A 91 -23.92 3.08 -10.01
C PHE A 91 -25.43 3.07 -9.77
N ALA A 92 -26.12 3.84 -10.61
CA ALA A 92 -27.56 4.03 -10.54
C ALA A 92 -28.22 3.60 -11.84
N PHE A 93 -29.39 2.98 -11.74
CA PHE A 93 -30.18 2.51 -12.88
C PHE A 93 -31.67 2.62 -12.59
N GLU A 94 -32.48 2.71 -13.64
CA GLU A 94 -33.93 2.80 -13.53
C GLU A 94 -34.54 1.40 -13.33
N SER A 95 -35.48 1.29 -12.39
CA SER A 95 -36.32 0.08 -12.25
C SER A 95 -37.34 0.00 -13.40
N GLU A 96 -37.78 -1.20 -13.79
CA GLU A 96 -38.69 -1.41 -14.93
C GLU A 96 -39.87 -0.43 -14.98
N ARG A 97 -40.28 -0.07 -16.22
CA ARG A 97 -41.41 0.81 -16.59
C ARG A 97 -42.75 0.38 -15.97
N GLY A 98 -42.95 0.68 -14.69
CA GLY A 98 -44.22 0.81 -14.00
C GLY A 98 -44.37 2.22 -13.45
N ASP A 99 -45.56 2.58 -12.99
CA ASP A 99 -46.09 3.94 -12.71
C ASP A 99 -45.32 4.81 -11.68
N SER A 100 -44.11 4.43 -11.27
CA SER A 100 -43.21 5.25 -10.48
C SER A 100 -41.76 5.05 -10.93
N GLU A 101 -41.14 6.09 -11.50
CA GLU A 101 -39.71 6.17 -11.86
C GLU A 101 -38.84 6.14 -10.59
N ARG A 102 -38.66 4.96 -9.98
CA ARG A 102 -37.73 4.78 -8.86
C ARG A 102 -36.35 4.38 -9.36
N VAL A 103 -35.34 5.10 -8.90
CA VAL A 103 -33.94 4.83 -9.21
C VAL A 103 -33.41 3.82 -8.18
N GLN A 104 -32.66 2.82 -8.64
CA GLN A 104 -31.94 1.92 -7.74
C GLN A 104 -30.45 2.25 -7.78
N VAL A 105 -29.82 2.29 -6.61
CA VAL A 105 -28.39 2.57 -6.47
C VAL A 105 -27.71 1.39 -5.80
N VAL A 106 -26.64 0.89 -6.41
CA VAL A 106 -25.77 -0.13 -5.83
C VAL A 106 -24.45 0.53 -5.47
N ALA A 107 -24.07 0.46 -4.21
CA ALA A 107 -22.86 1.09 -3.68
C ALA A 107 -21.95 0.08 -2.98
N ARG A 108 -20.63 0.25 -3.14
CA ARG A 108 -19.61 -0.47 -2.33
C ARG A 108 -19.27 0.31 -1.06
N PRO A 109 -18.51 -0.25 -0.11
CA PRO A 109 -18.03 0.52 1.04
C PRO A 109 -17.19 1.72 0.59
N SER A 110 -17.25 2.82 1.35
CA SER A 110 -16.51 4.06 1.06
C SER A 110 -16.86 4.75 -0.27
N PHE A 111 -18.07 4.54 -0.80
CA PHE A 111 -18.59 5.29 -1.95
C PHE A 111 -18.77 6.79 -1.65
N ASP A 112 -18.74 7.64 -2.68
CA ASP A 112 -18.93 9.08 -2.55
C ASP A 112 -20.41 9.43 -2.38
N THR A 113 -20.86 9.49 -1.13
CA THR A 113 -22.26 9.74 -0.79
C THR A 113 -22.79 11.08 -1.31
N GLU A 114 -21.97 12.13 -1.29
CA GLU A 114 -22.41 13.47 -1.73
C GLU A 114 -22.50 13.53 -3.25
N ALA A 115 -21.55 12.94 -3.97
CA ALA A 115 -21.61 12.88 -5.42
C ALA A 115 -22.73 11.96 -5.93
N VAL A 116 -23.04 10.86 -5.23
CA VAL A 116 -24.21 10.03 -5.54
C VAL A 116 -25.52 10.79 -5.27
N ARG A 117 -25.63 11.53 -4.16
CA ARG A 117 -26.80 12.38 -3.90
C ARG A 117 -26.98 13.43 -4.99
N ALA A 118 -25.89 14.06 -5.44
CA ALA A 118 -25.92 15.02 -6.55
C ALA A 118 -26.36 14.37 -7.86
N LEU A 119 -25.85 13.17 -8.17
CA LEU A 119 -26.25 12.39 -9.36
C LEU A 119 -27.76 12.15 -9.41
N LEU A 120 -28.36 11.82 -8.27
CA LEU A 120 -29.80 11.55 -8.19
C LEU A 120 -30.66 12.80 -8.40
N SER A 121 -30.11 14.01 -8.21
CA SER A 121 -30.82 15.28 -8.45
C SER A 121 -32.19 15.38 -7.77
N GLY A 122 -32.33 14.78 -6.58
CA GLY A 122 -33.58 14.76 -5.82
C GLY A 122 -34.60 13.68 -6.22
N ARG A 123 -34.23 12.74 -7.10
CA ARG A 123 -35.03 11.54 -7.39
C ARG A 123 -35.08 10.62 -6.16
N ASP A 124 -36.24 10.01 -5.93
CA ASP A 124 -36.38 8.94 -4.94
C ASP A 124 -35.56 7.73 -5.40
N ALA A 125 -34.63 7.31 -4.54
CA ALA A 125 -33.70 6.25 -4.86
C ALA A 125 -33.58 5.22 -3.74
N ASP A 126 -33.76 3.95 -4.09
CA ASP A 126 -33.48 2.83 -3.22
C ASP A 126 -31.98 2.52 -3.30
N THR A 127 -31.24 2.86 -2.23
CA THR A 127 -29.79 2.69 -2.17
C THR A 127 -29.42 1.44 -1.37
N TYR A 128 -28.66 0.55 -2.00
CA TYR A 128 -28.21 -0.72 -1.43
C TYR A 128 -26.69 -0.73 -1.29
N ILE A 129 -26.21 -1.26 -0.17
CA ILE A 129 -24.79 -1.57 0.02
C ILE A 129 -24.50 -2.96 -0.55
N VAL A 130 -23.28 -3.21 -1.02
CA VAL A 130 -22.74 -4.53 -1.41
C VAL A 130 -21.26 -4.60 -1.04
N PRO A 131 -20.67 -5.78 -0.78
CA PRO A 131 -19.22 -5.95 -0.77
C PRO A 131 -18.59 -5.53 -2.10
N GLU A 132 -17.37 -5.03 -2.09
CA GLU A 132 -16.65 -4.58 -3.28
C GLU A 132 -16.54 -5.69 -4.34
N VAL A 133 -16.32 -6.93 -3.93
CA VAL A 133 -16.31 -8.08 -4.86
C VAL A 133 -17.63 -8.24 -5.61
N ARG A 134 -18.76 -8.00 -4.95
CA ARG A 134 -20.11 -8.03 -5.57
C ARG A 134 -20.36 -6.78 -6.41
N PHE A 135 -19.89 -5.62 -5.96
CA PHE A 135 -19.94 -4.39 -6.73
C PHE A 135 -19.23 -4.55 -8.08
N GLU A 136 -18.00 -5.05 -8.10
CA GLU A 136 -17.22 -5.24 -9.34
C GLU A 136 -17.82 -6.31 -10.25
N ALA A 137 -18.43 -7.35 -9.67
CA ALA A 137 -19.21 -8.32 -10.42
C ALA A 137 -20.41 -7.66 -11.11
N LEU A 138 -21.25 -6.97 -10.34
CA LEU A 138 -22.44 -6.30 -10.83
C LEU A 138 -22.08 -5.24 -11.87
N LEU A 139 -21.05 -4.44 -11.62
CA LEU A 139 -20.53 -3.46 -12.57
C LEU A 139 -20.09 -4.12 -13.88
N GLY A 140 -19.40 -5.28 -13.82
CA GLY A 140 -19.05 -6.04 -15.02
C GLY A 140 -20.29 -6.47 -15.82
N ALA A 141 -21.31 -6.95 -15.12
CA ALA A 141 -22.56 -7.40 -15.73
C ALA A 141 -23.41 -6.25 -16.32
N PHE A 142 -23.59 -5.15 -15.59
CA PHE A 142 -24.36 -3.98 -16.04
C PHE A 142 -23.70 -3.25 -17.23
N TYR A 143 -22.37 -3.23 -17.29
CA TYR A 143 -21.63 -2.49 -18.33
C TYR A 143 -20.97 -3.38 -19.39
N GLY A 144 -21.25 -4.69 -19.40
CA GLY A 144 -20.70 -5.62 -20.40
C GLY A 144 -19.17 -5.71 -20.39
N HIS A 145 -18.56 -5.72 -19.21
CA HIS A 145 -17.11 -5.70 -19.05
C HIS A 145 -16.58 -6.88 -18.21
N PRO A 146 -15.36 -7.38 -18.53
CA PRO A 146 -14.78 -8.46 -17.77
C PRO A 146 -14.50 -8.03 -16.33
N VAL A 147 -14.93 -8.87 -15.40
CA VAL A 147 -14.61 -8.74 -13.98
C VAL A 147 -13.11 -8.99 -13.79
N PRO A 148 -12.38 -8.15 -13.03
CA PRO A 148 -10.94 -8.35 -12.84
C PRO A 148 -10.61 -9.74 -12.26
N PRO A 149 -9.48 -10.38 -12.65
CA PRO A 149 -9.14 -11.75 -12.25
C PRO A 149 -9.11 -12.01 -10.75
N ARG A 150 -8.68 -11.02 -9.95
CA ARG A 150 -8.68 -11.06 -8.49
C ARG A 150 -10.09 -11.30 -7.92
N PHE A 151 -11.08 -10.53 -8.40
CA PHE A 151 -12.46 -10.65 -7.98
C PHE A 151 -13.12 -11.92 -8.52
N LEU A 152 -12.81 -12.33 -9.77
CA LEU A 152 -13.27 -13.62 -10.30
C LEU A 152 -12.79 -14.80 -9.45
N SER A 153 -11.52 -14.79 -9.06
CA SER A 153 -10.94 -15.83 -8.20
C SER A 153 -11.60 -15.86 -6.82
N LEU A 154 -11.92 -14.69 -6.26
CA LEU A 154 -12.63 -14.58 -4.99
C LEU A 154 -14.08 -15.06 -5.11
N LEU A 155 -14.83 -14.62 -6.12
CA LEU A 155 -16.19 -15.09 -6.41
C LEU A 155 -16.23 -16.61 -6.59
N GLY A 156 -15.25 -17.17 -7.29
CA GLY A 156 -15.12 -18.62 -7.47
C GLY A 156 -14.95 -19.38 -6.15
N ARG A 157 -14.27 -18.79 -5.16
CA ARG A 157 -14.19 -19.34 -3.80
C ARG A 157 -15.49 -19.17 -3.01
N LEU A 158 -16.17 -18.04 -3.15
CA LEU A 158 -17.38 -17.73 -2.38
C LEU A 158 -18.61 -18.50 -2.86
N MET A 159 -18.79 -18.65 -4.17
CA MET A 159 -19.99 -19.25 -4.77
C MET A 159 -19.74 -20.59 -5.46
N GLY A 160 -18.47 -20.95 -5.69
CA GLY A 160 -18.10 -22.07 -6.56
C GLY A 160 -18.00 -21.67 -8.03
N ALA A 161 -17.02 -22.24 -8.73
CA ALA A 161 -16.71 -21.89 -10.13
C ALA A 161 -17.89 -22.12 -11.10
N GLU A 162 -18.70 -23.16 -10.87
CA GLU A 162 -19.86 -23.46 -11.71
C GLU A 162 -20.99 -22.43 -11.53
N GLN A 163 -21.23 -22.00 -10.29
CA GLN A 163 -22.21 -20.96 -9.99
C GLN A 163 -21.77 -19.62 -10.60
N VAL A 164 -20.46 -19.29 -10.55
CA VAL A 164 -19.92 -18.09 -11.21
C VAL A 164 -20.10 -18.16 -12.73
N ARG A 165 -19.87 -19.32 -13.36
CA ARG A 165 -20.13 -19.52 -14.79
C ARG A 165 -21.60 -19.34 -15.14
N ARG A 166 -22.51 -19.96 -14.38
CA ARG A 166 -23.96 -19.82 -14.57
C ARG A 166 -24.40 -18.36 -14.40
N TRP A 167 -23.89 -17.69 -13.37
CA TRP A 167 -24.17 -16.28 -13.10
C TRP A 167 -23.67 -15.36 -14.22
N ALA A 168 -22.45 -15.57 -14.73
CA ALA A 168 -21.89 -14.78 -15.82
C ALA A 168 -22.63 -15.02 -17.15
N ALA A 169 -23.00 -16.26 -17.44
CA ALA A 169 -23.76 -16.63 -18.63
C ALA A 169 -25.19 -16.02 -18.63
N ALA A 170 -25.84 -15.98 -17.46
CA ALA A 170 -27.18 -15.41 -17.30
C ALA A 170 -27.20 -13.87 -17.36
N ARG A 171 -26.04 -13.21 -17.37
CA ARG A 171 -25.91 -11.75 -17.20
C ARG A 171 -25.01 -11.11 -18.25
N SER A 172 -25.14 -11.53 -19.50
CA SER A 172 -24.51 -10.87 -20.66
C SER A 172 -25.50 -9.99 -21.44
N PRO A 173 -25.89 -8.79 -20.96
CA PRO A 173 -26.68 -7.83 -21.74
C PRO A 173 -25.82 -6.78 -22.49
N ARG A 174 -26.44 -6.09 -23.45
CA ARG A 174 -25.93 -4.87 -24.10
C ARG A 174 -26.59 -3.65 -23.42
N PRO A 175 -25.87 -2.82 -22.65
CA PRO A 175 -26.49 -1.70 -21.96
C PRO A 175 -27.02 -0.63 -22.93
N ARG A 176 -28.16 -0.03 -22.59
CA ARG A 176 -28.67 1.20 -23.21
C ARG A 176 -28.41 2.35 -22.23
N LEU A 177 -27.92 3.47 -22.76
CA LEU A 177 -27.70 4.69 -21.99
C LEU A 177 -28.94 5.57 -22.12
N SER A 178 -29.59 5.90 -21.02
CA SER A 178 -30.69 6.88 -21.01
C SER A 178 -30.19 8.26 -21.43
N SER A 179 -30.94 8.95 -22.28
CA SER A 179 -30.71 10.35 -22.65
C SER A 179 -31.74 11.26 -21.96
N PRO A 180 -31.38 12.44 -21.44
CA PRO A 180 -30.07 13.09 -21.51
C PRO A 180 -29.14 12.61 -20.39
N LEU A 181 -27.85 12.47 -20.74
CA LEU A 181 -26.77 12.21 -19.80
C LEU A 181 -26.82 13.30 -18.70
N VAL A 182 -26.82 12.89 -17.42
CA VAL A 182 -26.48 13.84 -16.34
C VAL A 182 -24.98 14.11 -16.48
N ASP A 183 -24.63 15.12 -17.28
CA ASP A 183 -23.31 15.71 -17.24
C ASP A 183 -23.17 16.37 -15.87
N LEU A 184 -22.40 15.73 -14.97
CA LEU A 184 -22.11 16.32 -13.68
C LEU A 184 -21.25 17.59 -13.81
N GLY A 185 -20.77 17.93 -15.01
CA GLY A 185 -19.96 19.11 -15.27
C GLY A 185 -18.74 19.21 -14.34
N PRO A 186 -17.92 20.26 -14.49
CA PRO A 186 -17.07 20.70 -13.40
C PRO A 186 -17.97 21.21 -12.25
N ARG A 187 -17.64 20.85 -11.01
CA ARG A 187 -18.35 21.22 -9.76
C ARG A 187 -19.01 22.62 -9.82
N PRO A 188 -20.26 22.80 -9.34
CA PRO A 188 -20.79 24.14 -9.09
C PRO A 188 -19.90 24.82 -8.03
N ARG A 189 -19.38 26.00 -8.38
CA ARG A 189 -18.67 26.88 -7.43
C ARG A 189 -19.61 27.15 -6.23
N PRO A 190 -19.09 27.22 -4.99
CA PRO A 190 -19.87 27.75 -3.88
C PRO A 190 -20.35 29.15 -4.26
N GLN A 191 -21.66 29.36 -4.19
CA GLN A 191 -22.28 30.65 -4.44
C GLN A 191 -21.68 31.65 -3.44
N PRO A 192 -21.10 32.77 -3.88
CA PRO A 192 -20.60 33.79 -2.95
C PRO A 192 -21.78 34.30 -2.12
N ALA A 193 -21.57 34.37 -0.80
CA ALA A 193 -22.52 34.97 0.12
C ALA A 193 -22.89 36.37 -0.39
N ALA A 194 -24.20 36.67 -0.37
CA ALA A 194 -24.71 37.98 -0.74
C ALA A 194 -23.95 39.07 0.06
N PRO A 195 -23.54 40.17 -0.60
CA PRO A 195 -22.86 41.26 0.10
C PRO A 195 -23.80 41.88 1.14
N ASN A 196 -23.36 41.91 2.40
CA ASN A 196 -23.97 42.70 3.46
C ASN A 196 -24.05 44.16 3.00
N LEU A 197 -25.27 44.67 2.85
CA LEU A 197 -25.53 46.09 2.68
C LEU A 197 -25.19 46.82 3.99
N PRO A 198 -24.50 47.97 3.94
CA PRO A 198 -24.22 48.77 5.13
C PRO A 198 -25.50 49.42 5.66
N SER A 199 -25.81 49.14 6.93
CA SER A 199 -26.88 49.81 7.67
C SER A 199 -26.62 51.31 7.76
N GLN A 200 -27.56 52.12 7.27
CA GLN A 200 -27.58 53.56 7.46
C GLN A 200 -27.85 53.93 8.92
N PRO A 201 -27.32 55.07 9.40
CA PRO A 201 -27.55 55.55 10.76
C PRO A 201 -28.94 56.20 10.90
N VAL A 202 -29.72 55.73 11.86
CA VAL A 202 -30.97 56.39 12.27
C VAL A 202 -30.67 57.34 13.43
N ALA A 203 -31.13 58.58 13.26
CA ALA A 203 -31.03 59.70 14.17
C ALA A 203 -31.80 59.49 15.49
N ALA A 204 -31.32 60.15 16.55
CA ALA A 204 -31.99 60.30 17.84
C ALA A 204 -33.33 61.08 17.71
N PRO A 205 -34.27 60.91 18.66
CA PRO A 205 -34.40 61.95 19.69
C PRO A 205 -34.84 61.51 21.11
N VAL A 206 -34.42 62.33 22.09
CA VAL A 206 -35.13 62.80 23.32
C VAL A 206 -35.15 61.93 24.59
N GLU A 207 -34.28 62.33 25.54
CA GLU A 207 -34.57 62.92 26.86
C GLU A 207 -35.51 62.20 27.86
N THR A 208 -34.94 61.70 28.97
CA THR A 208 -35.43 61.90 30.35
C THR A 208 -34.39 61.43 31.39
N THR A 209 -33.92 62.37 32.22
CA THR A 209 -33.14 62.21 33.49
C THR A 209 -34.11 62.17 34.69
N PRO A 210 -33.72 62.02 36.00
CA PRO A 210 -32.47 61.58 36.68
C PRO A 210 -32.66 60.49 37.80
N ALA A 211 -31.67 59.63 38.14
CA ALA A 211 -30.64 59.64 39.24
C ALA A 211 -31.16 59.40 40.70
N PRO A 212 -30.34 59.07 41.75
CA PRO A 212 -28.92 58.62 41.85
C PRO A 212 -28.61 57.55 42.96
N ALA A 213 -27.29 57.36 43.25
CA ALA A 213 -26.58 56.89 44.48
C ALA A 213 -25.94 55.48 44.40
N ASP A 214 -24.72 55.19 44.85
CA ASP A 214 -23.57 55.96 45.37
C ASP A 214 -22.33 55.02 45.29
N LEU A 215 -21.16 55.59 44.95
CA LEU A 215 -19.81 55.07 45.26
C LEU A 215 -19.29 55.88 46.46
N PRO A 216 -18.29 55.48 47.30
CA PRO A 216 -16.88 55.32 46.87
C PRO A 216 -16.00 54.42 47.83
N PRO A 217 -14.64 54.57 47.97
CA PRO A 217 -13.58 54.16 47.03
C PRO A 217 -12.31 53.53 47.69
N ARG A 218 -11.23 53.40 46.89
CA ARG A 218 -9.76 53.35 47.20
C ARG A 218 -9.15 51.97 47.53
N GLY A 219 -7.94 51.61 47.06
CA GLY A 219 -6.93 52.32 46.26
C GLY A 219 -5.72 51.40 45.99
N ALA A 220 -4.95 51.68 44.95
CA ALA A 220 -3.59 51.16 44.71
C ALA A 220 -2.56 52.02 45.50
N PRO A 221 -1.30 51.58 45.75
CA PRO A 221 -0.29 51.40 44.69
C PRO A 221 0.75 50.25 44.89
N ASP A 222 1.44 49.93 43.79
CA ASP A 222 2.74 49.22 43.64
C ASP A 222 3.94 50.11 44.14
N PRO A 223 5.25 49.79 43.98
CA PRO A 223 6.03 48.53 44.01
C PRO A 223 7.37 48.69 44.83
N GLU A 224 8.35 47.80 44.60
CA GLU A 224 9.83 47.91 44.80
C GLU A 224 10.56 47.15 45.94
N ALA A 225 11.45 46.27 45.46
CA ALA A 225 12.86 46.08 45.81
C ALA A 225 13.29 45.77 47.27
N ARG A 226 14.02 44.65 47.43
CA ARG A 226 15.37 44.66 48.04
C ARG A 226 16.14 43.37 47.82
N SER A 227 17.43 43.58 47.64
CA SER A 227 18.47 42.64 47.29
C SER A 227 19.31 42.26 48.53
N ALA A 228 19.97 41.10 48.44
CA ALA A 228 21.34 40.82 48.88
C ALA A 228 21.64 40.16 50.26
N LYS A 229 22.50 39.12 50.13
CA LYS A 229 23.55 38.58 51.06
C LYS A 229 23.07 37.72 52.24
N GLY A 230 23.68 36.57 52.56
CA GLY A 230 24.88 35.88 52.06
C GLY A 230 25.30 34.77 53.06
N ARG A 231 26.42 34.10 52.73
CA ARG A 231 27.29 33.19 53.53
C ARG A 231 27.06 31.67 53.52
N ALA A 232 27.93 30.99 52.75
CA ALA A 232 28.57 29.70 53.05
C ALA A 232 29.66 29.88 54.16
N PRO A 233 30.50 28.89 54.60
CA PRO A 233 30.79 27.55 54.03
C PRO A 233 31.08 26.41 55.05
N LYS A 234 31.23 25.15 54.58
CA LYS A 234 32.30 24.23 55.05
C LYS A 234 32.49 23.00 54.13
N ALA A 235 33.72 22.49 54.16
CA ALA A 235 34.44 21.72 53.16
C ALA A 235 34.39 20.18 53.33
N ALA A 236 34.86 19.50 52.29
CA ALA A 236 35.05 18.05 52.08
C ALA A 236 36.14 17.40 52.97
N PRO A 237 36.45 16.08 52.84
CA PRO A 237 37.29 15.60 51.73
C PRO A 237 36.91 14.22 51.12
N ALA A 238 37.61 13.93 50.01
CA ALA A 238 37.53 12.77 49.13
C ALA A 238 38.35 11.55 49.62
N ASP A 239 38.17 10.39 48.98
CA ASP A 239 39.26 9.41 48.78
C ASP A 239 38.98 8.45 47.60
N THR A 240 40.01 8.30 46.76
CA THR A 240 40.24 7.20 45.79
C THR A 240 41.71 6.80 45.97
N PRO A 241 42.06 5.50 45.87
CA PRO A 241 43.11 5.14 44.89
C PRO A 241 42.89 3.78 44.17
N ALA A 242 43.45 3.66 42.97
CA ALA A 242 43.67 2.42 42.18
C ALA A 242 45.16 1.98 42.31
N PRO A 243 45.76 1.06 41.51
CA PRO A 243 45.35 -0.19 40.81
C PRO A 243 46.31 -1.39 41.11
N GLY A 244 46.07 -2.60 40.54
CA GLY A 244 47.16 -3.58 40.32
C GLY A 244 46.83 -5.08 40.13
N ALA A 245 47.25 -5.61 38.97
CA ALA A 245 47.76 -6.96 38.67
C ALA A 245 46.81 -8.17 38.40
N ALA A 246 46.96 -8.73 37.19
CA ALA A 246 46.60 -10.10 36.76
C ALA A 246 47.61 -11.15 37.30
N PRO A 247 47.38 -12.48 37.19
CA PRO A 247 47.57 -13.19 35.91
C PRO A 247 46.63 -14.39 35.62
N ALA A 248 46.63 -14.79 34.34
CA ALA A 248 46.49 -16.10 33.68
C ALA A 248 45.64 -17.25 34.30
N ASP A 249 44.75 -17.82 33.48
CA ASP A 249 44.77 -19.25 33.12
C ASP A 249 43.86 -19.58 31.90
N THR A 250 44.31 -20.53 31.09
CA THR A 250 43.67 -21.13 29.90
C THR A 250 44.23 -22.56 29.78
N PRO A 251 43.61 -23.53 29.07
CA PRO A 251 42.29 -24.14 29.21
C PRO A 251 42.38 -25.68 29.44
N ALA A 252 41.27 -26.38 29.70
CA ALA A 252 41.18 -27.82 29.45
C ALA A 252 39.75 -28.24 29.04
N PRO A 253 39.59 -29.21 28.12
CA PRO A 253 38.32 -29.53 27.46
C PRO A 253 37.56 -30.65 28.18
N GLU A 254 36.23 -30.64 28.10
CA GLU A 254 35.41 -31.79 28.51
C GLU A 254 34.55 -32.28 27.34
N ALA A 255 34.51 -33.60 27.23
CA ALA A 255 34.21 -34.39 26.06
C ALA A 255 32.70 -34.62 25.83
N ALA A 256 32.39 -35.05 24.61
CA ALA A 256 31.12 -35.65 24.20
C ALA A 256 30.75 -36.87 25.08
N PRO A 257 29.49 -37.32 25.01
CA PRO A 257 29.32 -38.55 24.25
C PRO A 257 28.12 -38.54 23.29
N ALA A 258 28.31 -39.31 22.21
CA ALA A 258 27.27 -39.84 21.35
C ALA A 258 26.48 -40.95 22.08
N ASP A 259 25.19 -41.09 21.79
CA ASP A 259 24.67 -42.32 21.18
C ASP A 259 23.20 -42.18 20.77
N ALA A 260 22.92 -42.58 19.54
CA ALA A 260 21.60 -42.94 19.06
C ALA A 260 21.26 -44.37 19.54
N PRO A 261 19.97 -44.76 19.56
CA PRO A 261 19.56 -45.66 18.48
C PRO A 261 18.14 -45.45 17.97
N ALA A 262 17.95 -45.84 16.71
CA ALA A 262 16.66 -46.02 16.03
C ALA A 262 16.19 -47.50 16.15
N PRO A 263 15.15 -47.97 15.43
CA PRO A 263 13.81 -48.16 16.00
C PRO A 263 13.33 -49.63 15.99
N GLY A 264 12.51 -50.00 16.98
CA GLY A 264 11.89 -51.33 17.07
C GLY A 264 10.41 -51.30 16.71
N THR A 265 10.08 -51.95 15.59
CA THR A 265 8.73 -52.32 15.15
C THR A 265 8.09 -53.38 16.04
N ALA A 266 6.81 -53.25 16.38
CA ALA A 266 5.98 -54.40 16.73
C ALA A 266 4.49 -54.14 16.40
N ARG A 267 4.01 -54.88 15.40
CA ARG A 267 2.60 -55.18 15.15
C ARG A 267 2.09 -56.15 16.23
N VAL A 268 0.83 -56.00 16.64
CA VAL A 268 0.02 -57.12 17.14
C VAL A 268 -1.39 -56.97 16.55
N ASP A 269 -1.82 -58.04 15.87
CA ASP A 269 -3.16 -58.25 15.34
C ASP A 269 -4.03 -59.09 16.32
N THR A 270 -5.35 -58.86 16.24
CA THR A 270 -6.51 -59.76 16.51
C THR A 270 -6.92 -60.16 17.94
N PRO A 271 -8.19 -60.60 18.20
CA PRO A 271 -9.46 -60.51 17.42
C PRO A 271 -10.74 -60.11 18.23
N LEU A 272 -11.87 -60.04 17.50
CA LEU A 272 -13.29 -59.82 17.89
C LEU A 272 -13.84 -60.63 19.08
N THR A 273 -14.87 -60.08 19.76
CA THR A 273 -16.22 -60.72 19.90
C THR A 273 -17.32 -59.70 20.26
N ASP A 274 -18.53 -60.01 19.77
CA ASP A 274 -19.77 -59.24 19.68
C ASP A 274 -20.57 -58.94 20.98
N ALA A 275 -21.46 -57.94 20.83
CA ALA A 275 -22.92 -57.99 21.10
C ALA A 275 -23.47 -57.00 22.15
N ALA A 276 -24.25 -56.00 21.68
CA ALA A 276 -25.68 -55.79 22.03
C ALA A 276 -26.19 -54.36 21.66
N SER A 277 -26.94 -54.32 20.57
CA SER A 277 -28.15 -53.52 20.25
C SER A 277 -28.52 -52.22 20.99
N GLY A 278 -28.79 -51.18 20.18
CA GLY A 278 -29.61 -50.00 20.53
C GLY A 278 -29.88 -49.07 19.33
N HIS A 279 -31.13 -49.01 18.89
CA HIS A 279 -31.73 -48.32 17.72
C HIS A 279 -31.37 -46.83 17.43
N ALA A 280 -31.00 -46.53 16.16
CA ALA A 280 -31.45 -45.51 15.17
C ALA A 280 -31.92 -44.07 15.58
N PRO A 281 -31.81 -43.01 14.71
CA PRO A 281 -31.89 -43.06 13.24
C PRO A 281 -30.80 -42.32 12.42
N ARG A 282 -30.90 -42.54 11.11
CA ARG A 282 -29.93 -42.35 10.02
C ARG A 282 -29.80 -40.89 9.56
N SER A 283 -28.56 -40.48 9.30
CA SER A 283 -28.21 -39.33 8.47
C SER A 283 -27.54 -39.85 7.19
N GLU A 284 -28.06 -39.48 6.02
CA GLU A 284 -27.44 -39.78 4.72
C GLU A 284 -26.14 -38.96 4.55
N PRO A 285 -25.05 -39.57 4.07
CA PRO A 285 -23.81 -38.84 3.80
C PRO A 285 -23.90 -38.12 2.44
N VAL A 286 -23.76 -36.79 2.48
CA VAL A 286 -23.51 -35.94 1.31
C VAL A 286 -22.13 -36.30 0.72
N PRO A 287 -21.99 -36.54 -0.60
CA PRO A 287 -20.70 -36.86 -1.19
C PRO A 287 -19.76 -35.64 -1.15
N SER A 288 -18.61 -35.83 -0.50
CA SER A 288 -17.53 -34.85 -0.47
C SER A 288 -16.89 -34.69 -1.86
N ALA A 289 -17.00 -33.48 -2.43
CA ALA A 289 -16.45 -33.08 -3.72
C ALA A 289 -14.91 -32.86 -3.73
N LEU A 290 -14.16 -33.63 -2.93
CA LEU A 290 -12.68 -33.53 -2.81
C LEU A 290 -11.98 -34.81 -3.30
N SER A 291 -12.40 -35.36 -4.43
CA SER A 291 -11.72 -36.50 -5.06
C SER A 291 -11.80 -36.46 -6.59
N ALA A 292 -11.45 -35.32 -7.20
CA ALA A 292 -11.11 -35.31 -8.63
C ALA A 292 -9.60 -35.66 -8.78
N PRO A 293 -9.23 -36.61 -9.66
CA PRO A 293 -7.83 -36.96 -9.91
C PRO A 293 -7.03 -35.76 -10.42
N GLU A 294 -5.77 -35.68 -10.03
CA GLU A 294 -4.84 -34.57 -10.35
C GLU A 294 -4.67 -34.32 -11.86
N ALA A 295 -4.97 -35.32 -12.69
CA ALA A 295 -5.00 -35.23 -14.14
C ALA A 295 -6.14 -34.34 -14.68
N GLU A 296 -7.32 -34.36 -14.06
CA GLU A 296 -8.47 -33.53 -14.46
C GLU A 296 -8.24 -32.05 -14.10
N ARG A 297 -7.61 -31.78 -12.95
CA ARG A 297 -7.20 -30.41 -12.58
C ARG A 297 -6.18 -29.82 -13.55
N ARG A 298 -5.17 -30.59 -13.97
CA ARG A 298 -4.17 -30.15 -14.96
C ARG A 298 -4.71 -30.02 -16.38
N ALA A 299 -5.79 -30.73 -16.71
CA ALA A 299 -6.51 -30.54 -17.97
C ALA A 299 -7.30 -29.22 -17.94
N LEU A 300 -8.00 -28.95 -16.85
CA LEU A 300 -8.78 -27.73 -16.65
C LEU A 300 -7.90 -26.46 -16.61
N GLU A 301 -6.73 -26.51 -15.97
CA GLU A 301 -5.79 -25.39 -15.94
C GLU A 301 -5.26 -25.03 -17.33
N ARG A 302 -4.90 -26.03 -18.15
CA ARG A 302 -4.44 -25.81 -19.53
C ARG A 302 -5.53 -25.28 -20.45
N GLU A 303 -6.77 -25.69 -20.22
CA GLU A 303 -7.93 -25.23 -20.99
C GLU A 303 -8.32 -23.79 -20.64
N VAL A 304 -8.15 -23.39 -19.37
CA VAL A 304 -8.33 -22.00 -18.91
C VAL A 304 -7.25 -21.08 -19.48
N GLU A 305 -5.99 -21.50 -19.48
CA GLU A 305 -4.88 -20.75 -20.11
C GLU A 305 -5.16 -20.50 -21.61
N ALA A 306 -5.60 -21.55 -22.33
CA ALA A 306 -5.96 -21.47 -23.74
C ALA A 306 -7.24 -20.66 -24.02
N ALA A 307 -8.12 -20.47 -23.02
CA ALA A 307 -9.30 -19.62 -23.12
C ALA A 307 -8.94 -18.13 -22.88
N LEU A 308 -7.96 -17.84 -22.02
CA LEU A 308 -7.49 -16.48 -21.76
C LEU A 308 -6.78 -15.87 -22.98
N ASP A 309 -6.02 -16.66 -23.74
CA ASP A 309 -5.37 -16.21 -24.99
C ASP A 309 -6.37 -15.88 -26.11
N ARG A 310 -7.57 -16.49 -26.10
CA ARG A 310 -8.61 -16.27 -27.12
C ARG A 310 -9.47 -15.02 -26.87
N ILE A 311 -9.37 -14.41 -25.69
CA ILE A 311 -10.19 -13.25 -25.27
C ILE A 311 -9.42 -11.92 -25.39
N ALA A 312 -8.12 -11.94 -25.76
CA ALA A 312 -7.34 -10.73 -25.95
C ALA A 312 -7.88 -9.89 -27.15
N PRO A 313 -8.33 -8.63 -26.93
CA PRO A 313 -8.87 -7.81 -28.01
C PRO A 313 -7.75 -7.29 -28.93
N PRO A 314 -8.03 -7.01 -30.22
CA PRO A 314 -7.09 -6.33 -31.10
C PRO A 314 -6.83 -4.91 -30.58
N GLN A 315 -5.56 -4.48 -30.57
CA GLN A 315 -5.18 -3.13 -30.13
C GLN A 315 -5.84 -2.07 -31.04
N PRO A 316 -6.52 -1.05 -30.48
CA PRO A 316 -7.05 0.03 -31.29
C PRO A 316 -5.92 0.96 -31.73
N ALA A 317 -5.89 1.25 -33.04
CA ALA A 317 -5.02 2.24 -33.63
C ALA A 317 -5.28 3.62 -33.00
N LEU A 318 -4.19 4.29 -32.58
CA LEU A 318 -4.19 5.62 -31.97
C LEU A 318 -4.76 6.67 -32.93
N ALA A 319 -6.02 7.09 -32.70
CA ALA A 319 -6.56 8.29 -33.31
C ALA A 319 -6.06 9.53 -32.54
N GLN A 320 -5.24 10.34 -33.19
CA GLN A 320 -4.73 11.61 -32.66
C GLN A 320 -5.87 12.62 -32.51
N VAL A 321 -6.08 13.12 -31.30
CA VAL A 321 -7.03 14.21 -31.02
C VAL A 321 -6.28 15.53 -31.13
N ALA A 322 -6.71 16.40 -32.05
CA ALA A 322 -6.14 17.72 -32.27
C ALA A 322 -6.42 18.68 -31.08
N PRO A 323 -5.52 19.64 -30.78
CA PRO A 323 -5.67 20.54 -29.65
C PRO A 323 -6.64 21.69 -29.95
N VAL A 324 -7.52 21.99 -28.98
CA VAL A 324 -8.40 23.17 -28.99
C VAL A 324 -7.69 24.31 -28.24
N PRO A 325 -7.53 25.52 -28.82
CA PRO A 325 -6.88 26.64 -28.16
C PRO A 325 -7.89 27.58 -27.47
N GLY A 326 -7.58 28.03 -26.24
CA GLY A 326 -8.18 29.25 -25.67
C GLY A 326 -8.48 29.27 -24.17
N SER A 327 -7.61 29.97 -23.42
CA SER A 327 -7.86 30.73 -22.18
C SER A 327 -7.91 30.07 -20.78
N PRO A 328 -7.49 30.80 -19.73
CA PRO A 328 -6.88 30.25 -18.52
C PRO A 328 -7.85 30.15 -17.32
N GLN A 329 -8.04 28.94 -16.82
CA GLN A 329 -8.39 28.65 -15.41
C GLN A 329 -7.45 27.55 -14.88
N ALA A 330 -6.15 27.79 -14.98
CA ALA A 330 -5.11 26.77 -14.86
C ALA A 330 -4.80 26.20 -13.44
N PRO A 331 -4.97 26.92 -12.30
CA PRO A 331 -4.46 26.42 -11.02
C PRO A 331 -5.21 25.22 -10.42
N ASP A 332 -6.54 25.23 -10.47
CA ASP A 332 -7.39 24.21 -9.83
C ASP A 332 -7.60 22.98 -10.72
N GLU A 333 -7.55 23.14 -12.04
CA GLU A 333 -7.68 22.03 -12.99
C GLU A 333 -6.52 21.03 -12.87
N LEU A 334 -5.27 21.54 -12.80
CA LEU A 334 -4.09 20.68 -12.61
C LEU A 334 -4.16 19.91 -11.30
N LEU A 335 -4.57 20.57 -10.22
CA LEU A 335 -4.64 19.94 -8.91
C LEU A 335 -5.69 18.82 -8.87
N GLY A 336 -6.87 19.05 -9.48
CA GLY A 336 -7.90 18.02 -9.64
C GLY A 336 -7.47 16.87 -10.55
N ALA A 337 -6.73 17.15 -11.62
CA ALA A 337 -6.19 16.12 -12.50
C ALA A 337 -5.13 15.24 -11.81
N LEU A 338 -4.26 15.84 -10.99
CA LEU A 338 -3.25 15.11 -10.23
C LEU A 338 -3.88 14.24 -9.12
N ASP A 339 -4.93 14.73 -8.45
CA ASP A 339 -5.72 13.92 -7.51
C ASP A 339 -6.34 12.70 -8.21
N LEU A 340 -6.93 12.90 -9.40
CA LEU A 340 -7.50 11.80 -10.18
C LEU A 340 -6.45 10.74 -10.55
N VAL A 341 -5.23 11.15 -10.94
CA VAL A 341 -4.14 10.20 -11.21
C VAL A 341 -3.77 9.41 -9.95
N ALA A 342 -3.73 10.06 -8.79
CA ALA A 342 -3.46 9.39 -7.53
C ALA A 342 -4.54 8.36 -7.15
N GLU A 343 -5.81 8.67 -7.41
CA GLU A 343 -6.95 7.77 -7.14
C GLU A 343 -7.01 6.56 -8.08
N LEU A 344 -6.54 6.69 -9.32
CA LEU A 344 -6.67 5.62 -10.32
C LEU A 344 -5.72 4.43 -10.09
N GLU A 345 -4.76 4.54 -9.15
CA GLU A 345 -3.82 3.47 -8.73
C GLU A 345 -3.11 2.74 -9.91
N GLY A 346 -3.00 3.38 -11.08
CA GLY A 346 -2.35 2.84 -12.29
C GLY A 346 -3.31 2.37 -13.41
N GLY A 347 -2.76 1.60 -14.35
CA GLY A 347 -3.49 1.07 -15.51
C GLY A 347 -3.78 2.06 -16.65
N PRO A 348 -4.53 1.65 -17.69
CA PRO A 348 -4.70 2.44 -18.92
C PRO A 348 -5.33 3.81 -18.69
N ARG A 349 -6.24 3.94 -17.72
CA ARG A 349 -6.88 5.22 -17.40
C ARG A 349 -5.93 6.19 -16.70
N ALA A 350 -5.15 5.71 -15.73
CA ALA A 350 -4.10 6.52 -15.12
C ALA A 350 -3.07 6.94 -16.17
N ALA A 351 -2.72 6.05 -17.11
CA ALA A 351 -1.84 6.38 -18.22
C ALA A 351 -2.43 7.46 -19.13
N SER A 352 -3.69 7.36 -19.54
CA SER A 352 -4.36 8.41 -20.34
C SER A 352 -4.44 9.74 -19.62
N ALA A 353 -4.80 9.74 -18.33
CA ALA A 353 -4.83 10.95 -17.51
C ALA A 353 -3.42 11.56 -17.36
N SER A 354 -2.41 10.73 -17.13
CA SER A 354 -1.00 11.12 -17.08
C SER A 354 -0.55 11.76 -18.39
N SER A 355 -0.86 11.15 -19.55
CA SER A 355 -0.54 11.70 -20.87
C SER A 355 -1.24 13.04 -21.11
N ALA A 356 -2.50 13.19 -20.70
CA ALA A 356 -3.23 14.46 -20.83
C ALA A 356 -2.60 15.58 -19.97
N ILE A 357 -2.12 15.25 -18.76
CA ILE A 357 -1.39 16.20 -17.90
C ILE A 357 -0.06 16.58 -18.55
N LEU A 358 0.74 15.59 -18.97
CA LEU A 358 2.06 15.82 -19.58
C LEU A 358 1.99 16.61 -20.90
N ALA A 359 0.88 16.51 -21.64
CA ALA A 359 0.65 17.30 -22.84
C ALA A 359 0.34 18.79 -22.56
N ARG A 360 -0.09 19.13 -21.33
CA ARG A 360 -0.60 20.46 -20.98
C ARG A 360 0.24 21.20 -19.95
N TYR A 361 1.01 20.49 -19.14
CA TYR A 361 1.72 21.06 -17.99
C TYR A 361 3.19 20.63 -17.98
N SER A 362 4.05 21.58 -17.68
CA SER A 362 5.49 21.37 -17.50
C SER A 362 5.81 20.69 -16.17
N ALA A 363 7.03 20.14 -16.06
CA ALA A 363 7.52 19.61 -14.79
C ALA A 363 7.53 20.65 -13.67
N GLU A 364 7.82 21.91 -13.99
CA GLU A 364 7.87 22.99 -13.01
C GLU A 364 6.49 23.28 -12.43
N GLU A 365 5.47 23.34 -13.28
CA GLU A 365 4.09 23.55 -12.86
C GLU A 365 3.57 22.40 -12.02
N ILE A 366 3.85 21.15 -12.40
CA ILE A 366 3.46 19.96 -11.63
C ILE A 366 4.18 19.96 -10.27
N PHE A 367 5.49 20.21 -10.26
CA PHE A 367 6.30 20.22 -9.04
C PHE A 367 5.86 21.32 -8.07
N ALA A 368 5.52 22.51 -8.57
CA ALA A 368 5.00 23.62 -7.77
C ALA A 368 3.64 23.34 -7.11
N ARG A 369 2.96 22.23 -7.46
CA ARG A 369 1.71 21.78 -6.84
C ARG A 369 1.88 20.69 -5.79
N LEU A 370 3.08 20.12 -5.65
CA LEU A 370 3.36 19.08 -4.65
C LEU A 370 3.05 19.52 -3.21
N PRO A 371 3.35 20.76 -2.76
CA PRO A 371 2.97 21.21 -1.42
C PRO A 371 1.46 21.16 -1.16
N GLN A 372 0.64 21.52 -2.15
CA GLN A 372 -0.82 21.52 -2.03
C GLN A 372 -1.36 20.09 -2.00
N LEU A 373 -0.82 19.20 -2.84
CA LEU A 373 -1.17 17.77 -2.82
C LEU A 373 -0.76 17.11 -1.50
N ALA A 374 0.41 17.45 -0.96
CA ALA A 374 0.89 16.89 0.29
C ALA A 374 0.00 17.26 1.49
N ARG A 375 -0.67 18.43 1.46
CA ARG A 375 -1.69 18.80 2.46
C ARG A 375 -2.94 17.92 2.39
N ARG A 376 -3.25 17.36 1.22
CA ARG A 376 -4.35 16.39 1.02
C ARG A 376 -3.91 14.97 1.38
N GLY A 377 -2.62 14.68 1.22
CA GLY A 377 -1.97 13.48 1.73
C GLY A 377 -0.62 13.25 1.04
N GLU A 378 0.38 12.79 1.78
CA GLU A 378 1.72 12.54 1.21
C GLU A 378 1.71 11.48 0.09
N GLY A 379 0.79 10.51 0.18
CA GLY A 379 0.59 9.52 -0.89
C GLY A 379 0.15 10.16 -2.21
N VAL A 380 -0.66 11.22 -2.15
CA VAL A 380 -1.15 11.95 -3.33
C VAL A 380 -0.01 12.72 -3.99
N ALA A 381 0.79 13.45 -3.21
CA ALA A 381 1.99 14.11 -3.73
C ALA A 381 2.97 13.09 -4.35
N ARG A 382 3.15 11.93 -3.71
CA ARG A 382 4.03 10.87 -4.21
C ARG A 382 3.57 10.30 -5.55
N ALA A 383 2.26 10.17 -5.77
CA ALA A 383 1.70 9.69 -7.03
C ALA A 383 1.93 10.65 -8.21
N ALA A 384 2.19 11.94 -7.94
CA ALA A 384 2.52 12.93 -8.97
C ALA A 384 4.02 12.93 -9.38
N LEU A 385 4.91 12.35 -8.55
CA LEU A 385 6.36 12.37 -8.81
C LEU A 385 6.78 11.65 -10.11
N PRO A 386 6.16 10.52 -10.53
CA PRO A 386 6.42 9.94 -11.84
C PRO A 386 6.09 10.86 -13.01
N LEU A 387 5.12 11.77 -12.86
CA LEU A 387 4.79 12.76 -13.89
C LEU A 387 5.86 13.85 -13.96
N VAL A 388 6.30 14.35 -12.80
CA VAL A 388 7.46 15.26 -12.73
C VAL A 388 8.66 14.61 -13.39
N ALA A 389 8.96 13.35 -13.06
CA ALA A 389 10.09 12.61 -13.62
C ALA A 389 10.03 12.49 -15.16
N GLN A 390 8.84 12.23 -15.71
CA GLN A 390 8.65 12.11 -17.15
C GLN A 390 8.82 13.46 -17.87
N ALA A 391 8.24 14.53 -17.32
CA ALA A 391 8.30 15.87 -17.91
C ALA A 391 9.65 16.58 -17.71
N ALA A 392 10.38 16.27 -16.64
CA ALA A 392 11.57 17.03 -16.24
C ALA A 392 12.84 16.54 -16.96
N PRO A 393 13.68 17.46 -17.47
CA PRO A 393 15.03 17.11 -17.87
C PRO A 393 15.91 16.83 -16.63
N LEU A 394 16.86 15.88 -16.75
CA LEU A 394 17.75 15.48 -15.65
C LEU A 394 18.50 16.66 -14.99
N PRO A 395 19.10 17.62 -15.74
CA PRO A 395 19.77 18.77 -15.12
C PRO A 395 18.85 19.62 -14.24
N TRP A 396 17.56 19.72 -14.58
CA TRP A 396 16.59 20.47 -13.79
C TRP A 396 16.31 19.78 -12.45
N LEU A 397 16.12 18.46 -12.46
CA LEU A 397 15.95 17.68 -11.23
C LEU A 397 17.19 17.76 -10.33
N LEU A 398 18.39 17.72 -10.92
CA LEU A 398 19.65 17.91 -10.19
C LEU A 398 19.73 19.31 -9.56
N GLY A 399 19.28 20.35 -10.27
CA GLY A 399 19.18 21.70 -9.71
C GLY A 399 18.25 21.76 -8.50
N ARG A 400 17.11 21.05 -8.55
CA ARG A 400 16.13 20.99 -7.44
C ARG A 400 16.62 20.24 -6.20
N LEU A 401 17.67 19.42 -6.32
CA LEU A 401 18.35 18.84 -5.15
C LEU A 401 19.09 19.90 -4.31
N ASN A 402 19.24 21.14 -4.80
CA ASN A 402 19.81 22.25 -4.06
C ASN A 402 18.74 23.21 -3.50
N ALA A 403 17.46 22.84 -3.55
CA ALA A 403 16.40 23.65 -2.95
C ALA A 403 16.63 23.86 -1.44
N GLU A 404 16.27 25.05 -0.93
CA GLU A 404 16.41 25.38 0.49
C GLU A 404 15.55 24.46 1.37
N SER A 405 14.34 24.16 0.91
CA SER A 405 13.40 23.27 1.58
C SER A 405 13.85 21.80 1.53
N PRO A 406 14.09 21.12 2.67
CA PRO A 406 14.36 19.69 2.71
C PRO A 406 13.32 18.84 1.99
N ARG A 407 12.05 19.25 2.10
CA ARG A 407 10.94 18.52 1.50
C ARG A 407 10.96 18.58 -0.03
N GLU A 408 11.31 19.74 -0.59
CA GLU A 408 11.51 19.87 -2.03
C GLU A 408 12.68 19.03 -2.51
N ARG A 409 13.80 19.01 -1.77
CA ARG A 409 14.92 18.12 -2.09
C ARG A 409 14.52 16.64 -2.06
N GLN A 410 13.69 16.23 -1.09
CA GLN A 410 13.18 14.87 -0.98
C GLN A 410 12.30 14.49 -2.19
N TRP A 411 11.38 15.37 -2.60
CA TRP A 411 10.56 15.15 -3.79
C TRP A 411 11.40 15.14 -5.06
N ALA A 412 12.37 16.04 -5.20
CA ALA A 412 13.30 16.07 -6.32
C ALA A 412 14.12 14.77 -6.39
N ALA A 413 14.65 14.29 -5.26
CA ALA A 413 15.37 13.02 -5.17
C ALA A 413 14.49 11.84 -5.60
N SER A 414 13.23 11.82 -5.17
CA SER A 414 12.27 10.76 -5.50
C SER A 414 11.85 10.80 -6.98
N ALA A 415 11.55 11.98 -7.52
CA ALA A 415 11.27 12.17 -8.94
C ALA A 415 12.49 11.79 -9.81
N PHE A 416 13.70 12.10 -9.34
CA PHE A 416 14.93 11.65 -9.98
C PHE A 416 15.02 10.12 -10.04
N GLY A 417 14.68 9.42 -8.95
CA GLY A 417 14.65 7.96 -8.92
C GLY A 417 13.70 7.36 -9.97
N TYR A 418 12.47 7.89 -10.07
CA TYR A 418 11.55 7.49 -11.13
C TYR A 418 12.10 7.77 -12.53
N ARG A 419 12.81 8.89 -12.72
CA ARG A 419 13.43 9.20 -14.01
C ARG A 419 14.48 8.16 -14.37
N LEU A 420 15.34 7.77 -13.42
CA LEU A 420 16.37 6.76 -13.66
C LEU A 420 15.80 5.40 -14.02
N GLN A 421 14.69 4.99 -13.39
CA GLN A 421 14.02 3.72 -13.69
C GLN A 421 13.49 3.65 -15.13
N GLY A 422 13.20 4.80 -15.76
CA GLY A 422 12.70 4.88 -17.14
C GLY A 422 13.76 5.11 -18.21
N LEU A 423 15.05 5.24 -17.84
CA LEU A 423 16.11 5.43 -18.83
C LEU A 423 16.49 4.10 -19.49
N VAL A 424 16.69 4.13 -20.81
CA VAL A 424 17.25 3.00 -21.56
C VAL A 424 18.74 2.83 -21.24
N ASP A 425 19.46 3.95 -21.16
CA ASP A 425 20.89 3.98 -20.83
C ASP A 425 21.11 4.49 -19.40
N PRO A 426 22.11 3.96 -18.68
CA PRO A 426 22.45 4.47 -17.36
C PRO A 426 22.84 5.97 -17.45
N PRO A 427 22.54 6.77 -16.42
CA PRO A 427 23.01 8.15 -16.36
C PRO A 427 24.54 8.17 -16.47
N GLY A 428 25.07 9.18 -17.16
CA GLY A 428 26.52 9.37 -17.28
C GLY A 428 27.22 9.42 -15.92
N PRO A 429 28.51 9.03 -15.85
CA PRO A 429 29.24 8.91 -14.60
C PRO A 429 29.28 10.22 -13.79
N GLU A 430 29.28 11.38 -14.45
CA GLU A 430 29.27 12.70 -13.80
C GLU A 430 27.97 12.97 -13.02
N ALA A 431 26.82 12.54 -13.55
CA ALA A 431 25.53 12.68 -12.87
C ALA A 431 25.50 11.78 -11.62
N LEU A 432 25.96 10.54 -11.73
CA LEU A 432 26.09 9.62 -10.61
C LEU A 432 27.07 10.14 -9.54
N GLN A 433 28.22 10.68 -9.93
CA GLN A 433 29.17 11.29 -9.00
C GLN A 433 28.58 12.50 -8.28
N THR A 434 27.78 13.32 -8.97
CA THR A 434 27.10 14.47 -8.36
C THR A 434 26.09 14.02 -7.31
N LEU A 435 25.31 12.97 -7.60
CA LEU A 435 24.38 12.38 -6.65
C LEU A 435 25.09 11.69 -5.49
N ALA A 436 26.19 10.99 -5.77
CA ALA A 436 26.99 10.33 -4.75
C ALA A 436 27.58 11.34 -3.76
N ARG A 437 28.06 12.50 -4.24
CA ARG A 437 28.47 13.63 -3.38
C ARG A 437 27.29 14.21 -2.60
N ARG A 438 26.14 14.41 -3.26
CA ARG A 438 24.94 14.93 -2.59
C ARG A 438 24.45 14.01 -1.48
N LEU A 439 24.39 12.70 -1.73
CA LEU A 439 24.02 11.69 -0.72
C LEU A 439 24.95 11.75 0.49
N ALA A 440 26.24 11.96 0.23
CA ALA A 440 27.27 12.10 1.23
C ALA A 440 27.02 13.32 2.13
N ASP A 441 26.79 14.49 1.51
CA ASP A 441 26.85 15.78 2.21
C ASP A 441 25.47 16.32 2.64
N GLU A 442 24.38 15.65 2.27
CA GLU A 442 23.02 16.03 2.66
C GLU A 442 22.83 15.90 4.19
N PRO A 443 22.42 16.94 4.93
CA PRO A 443 22.22 16.82 6.37
C PRO A 443 20.92 16.07 6.74
N GLU A 444 19.89 16.14 5.90
CA GLU A 444 18.55 15.67 6.23
C GLU A 444 18.37 14.17 5.95
N ARG A 445 17.97 13.41 6.97
CA ARG A 445 17.86 11.93 6.92
C ARG A 445 16.88 11.45 5.85
N GLU A 446 15.73 12.11 5.74
CA GLU A 446 14.67 11.77 4.79
C GLU A 446 15.13 11.98 3.34
N VAL A 447 15.90 13.04 3.09
CA VAL A 447 16.47 13.34 1.78
C VAL A 447 17.57 12.34 1.44
N LYS A 448 18.47 12.02 2.39
CA LYS A 448 19.47 10.95 2.21
C LYS A 448 18.81 9.62 1.84
N THR A 449 17.74 9.26 2.53
CA THR A 449 17.01 8.00 2.27
C THR A 449 16.35 8.01 0.89
N ALA A 450 15.75 9.13 0.48
CA ALA A 450 15.20 9.28 -0.86
C ALA A 450 16.28 9.19 -1.95
N LEU A 451 17.44 9.83 -1.76
CA LEU A 451 18.58 9.73 -2.67
C LEU A 451 19.13 8.31 -2.75
N ALA A 452 19.31 7.63 -1.62
CA ALA A 452 19.77 6.24 -1.57
C ALA A 452 18.81 5.32 -2.33
N ARG A 453 17.49 5.49 -2.15
CA ARG A 453 16.48 4.74 -2.90
C ARG A 453 16.61 4.94 -4.41
N SER A 454 16.79 6.17 -4.85
CA SER A 454 16.97 6.51 -6.26
C SER A 454 18.26 5.95 -6.85
N LEU A 455 19.28 5.73 -6.02
CA LEU A 455 20.58 5.20 -6.41
C LEU A 455 20.71 3.67 -6.29
N ARG A 456 19.69 2.96 -5.77
CA ARG A 456 19.70 1.49 -5.63
C ARG A 456 20.16 0.73 -6.89
N PRO A 457 19.68 1.06 -8.12
CA PRO A 457 20.11 0.33 -9.32
C PRO A 457 21.61 0.47 -9.63
N PHE A 458 22.27 1.46 -9.03
CA PHE A 458 23.67 1.81 -9.25
C PHE A 458 24.55 1.55 -8.02
N ALA A 459 24.08 0.78 -7.03
CA ALA A 459 24.80 0.58 -5.78
C ALA A 459 26.20 -0.05 -5.96
N THR A 460 26.41 -0.84 -7.02
CA THR A 460 27.72 -1.43 -7.35
C THR A 460 28.53 -0.59 -8.35
N HIS A 461 27.98 0.54 -8.81
CA HIS A 461 28.63 1.37 -9.81
C HIS A 461 29.87 2.07 -9.23
N PRO A 462 31.01 2.12 -9.94
CA PRO A 462 32.26 2.69 -9.42
C PRO A 462 32.14 4.13 -8.89
N ALA A 463 31.25 4.94 -9.48
CA ALA A 463 30.99 6.32 -9.04
C ALA A 463 30.49 6.45 -7.60
N LEU A 464 29.87 5.41 -7.02
CA LEU A 464 29.35 5.43 -5.65
C LEU A 464 30.34 4.86 -4.62
N ARG A 465 31.41 4.18 -5.07
CA ARG A 465 32.30 3.40 -4.21
C ARG A 465 32.92 4.25 -3.08
N SER A 466 33.38 5.45 -3.38
CA SER A 466 33.98 6.35 -2.38
C SER A 466 32.96 6.78 -1.33
N THR A 467 31.74 7.15 -1.75
CA THR A 467 30.65 7.50 -0.84
C THR A 467 30.25 6.32 0.05
N ILE A 468 30.09 5.13 -0.53
CA ILE A 468 29.76 3.90 0.23
C ILE A 468 30.86 3.60 1.25
N THR A 469 32.13 3.67 0.85
CA THR A 469 33.27 3.45 1.75
C THR A 469 33.27 4.44 2.92
N ARG A 470 32.97 5.72 2.64
CA ARG A 470 32.88 6.77 3.67
C ARG A 470 31.74 6.50 4.66
N LEU A 471 30.56 6.12 4.17
CA LEU A 471 29.41 5.76 5.02
C LEU A 471 29.66 4.49 5.83
N ALA A 472 30.33 3.50 5.24
CA ALA A 472 30.75 2.27 5.93
C ALA A 472 31.71 2.57 7.08
N ALA A 473 32.71 3.44 6.84
CA ALA A 473 33.62 3.92 7.87
C ALA A 473 32.86 4.69 8.97
N GLU A 474 31.94 5.59 8.61
CA GLU A 474 31.13 6.33 9.57
C GLU A 474 30.30 5.41 10.47
N LEU A 475 29.64 4.37 9.91
CA LEU A 475 28.85 3.41 10.68
C LEU A 475 29.69 2.62 11.69
N THR A 476 30.88 2.19 11.26
CA THR A 476 31.75 1.29 12.04
C THR A 476 32.67 2.02 13.01
N ASP A 477 32.90 3.32 12.80
CA ASP A 477 33.69 4.14 13.70
C ASP A 477 32.97 4.33 15.06
N SER A 478 33.56 3.75 16.11
CA SER A 478 33.05 3.87 17.47
C SER A 478 33.15 5.28 18.06
N SER A 479 33.97 6.16 17.47
CA SER A 479 34.12 7.55 17.87
C SER A 479 33.14 8.50 17.16
N ALA A 480 32.51 8.04 16.06
CA ALA A 480 31.48 8.81 15.37
C ALA A 480 30.23 8.97 16.24
N LEU A 481 29.53 10.10 16.06
CA LEU A 481 28.29 10.38 16.76
C LEU A 481 27.18 9.41 16.32
N ASP A 482 26.42 8.88 17.28
CA ASP A 482 25.36 7.90 17.04
C ASP A 482 24.33 8.32 15.96
N PRO A 483 23.89 9.59 15.86
CA PRO A 483 23.01 10.03 14.77
C PRO A 483 23.63 9.87 13.37
N GLY A 484 24.94 10.12 13.23
CA GLY A 484 25.67 9.92 11.96
C GLY A 484 25.75 8.44 11.60
N ARG A 485 26.07 7.59 12.58
CA ARG A 485 26.07 6.13 12.44
C ARG A 485 24.70 5.58 12.04
N ALA A 486 23.63 6.04 12.70
CA ALA A 486 22.26 5.67 12.38
C ALA A 486 21.84 6.11 10.96
N ALA A 487 22.25 7.30 10.53
CA ALA A 487 22.04 7.78 9.17
C ALA A 487 22.80 6.94 8.14
N ALA A 488 24.07 6.60 8.42
CA ALA A 488 24.88 5.73 7.57
C ALA A 488 24.28 4.33 7.43
N ALA A 489 23.87 3.70 8.53
CA ALA A 489 23.15 2.42 8.50
C ALA A 489 21.87 2.49 7.65
N SER A 490 21.09 3.56 7.81
CA SER A 490 19.86 3.76 7.05
C SER A 490 20.14 3.84 5.54
N VAL A 491 21.15 4.62 5.14
CA VAL A 491 21.53 4.82 3.73
C VAL A 491 22.09 3.53 3.13
N LEU A 492 23.05 2.88 3.79
CA LEU A 492 23.68 1.65 3.31
C LEU A 492 22.62 0.56 3.09
N GLY A 493 21.73 0.36 4.07
CA GLY A 493 20.63 -0.60 3.93
C GLY A 493 19.66 -0.23 2.82
N GLU A 494 19.37 1.06 2.65
CA GLU A 494 18.46 1.55 1.61
C GLU A 494 18.98 1.33 0.18
N LEU A 495 20.29 1.16 -0.02
CA LEU A 495 20.86 0.78 -1.33
C LEU A 495 20.46 -0.64 -1.77
N ARG A 496 19.98 -1.51 -0.85
CA ARG A 496 19.49 -2.88 -1.13
C ARG A 496 20.45 -3.76 -1.93
N SER A 497 21.75 -3.51 -1.79
CA SER A 497 22.82 -4.25 -2.47
C SER A 497 23.36 -5.36 -1.59
N ASP A 498 23.66 -6.50 -2.21
CA ASP A 498 24.38 -7.62 -1.60
C ASP A 498 25.91 -7.43 -1.65
N ALA A 499 26.44 -6.30 -2.08
CA ALA A 499 27.89 -6.07 -2.08
C ALA A 499 28.48 -6.13 -0.64
N PRO A 500 29.62 -6.84 -0.41
CA PRO A 500 30.31 -6.91 0.89
C PRO A 500 30.50 -5.55 1.57
N GLU A 501 30.84 -4.53 0.79
CA GLU A 501 31.07 -3.16 1.23
C GLU A 501 29.83 -2.49 1.86
N ILE A 502 28.64 -3.05 1.66
CA ILE A 502 27.38 -2.61 2.25
C ILE A 502 26.93 -3.57 3.35
N ARG A 503 26.97 -4.89 3.11
CA ARG A 503 26.49 -5.88 4.10
C ARG A 503 27.37 -5.94 5.35
N ASP A 504 28.69 -5.92 5.20
CA ASP A 504 29.60 -6.17 6.32
C ASP A 504 29.53 -5.03 7.34
N PRO A 505 29.56 -3.74 6.96
CA PRO A 505 29.35 -2.64 7.90
C PRO A 505 28.02 -2.71 8.66
N LEU A 506 26.94 -3.18 8.03
CA LEU A 506 25.65 -3.38 8.70
C LEU A 506 25.74 -4.50 9.76
N VAL A 507 26.46 -5.59 9.46
CA VAL A 507 26.70 -6.68 10.40
C VAL A 507 27.61 -6.22 11.56
N GLU A 508 28.64 -5.43 11.26
CA GLU A 508 29.51 -4.80 12.26
C GLU A 508 28.73 -3.85 13.19
N GLY A 509 27.80 -3.06 12.62
CA GLY A 509 26.95 -2.11 13.34
C GLY A 509 26.06 -2.75 14.42
N LEU A 510 25.78 -4.06 14.33
CA LEU A 510 25.09 -4.81 15.39
C LEU A 510 25.89 -4.88 16.72
N GLY A 511 27.20 -4.64 16.67
CA GLY A 511 28.07 -4.54 17.84
C GLY A 511 28.14 -3.14 18.46
N ALA A 512 27.36 -2.18 17.98
CA ALA A 512 27.31 -0.83 18.56
C ALA A 512 26.79 -0.86 20.01
N LYS A 513 27.14 0.19 20.78
CA LYS A 513 26.56 0.39 22.13
C LYS A 513 25.18 1.04 22.09
N ASN A 514 24.93 1.84 21.06
CA ASN A 514 23.68 2.55 20.88
C ASN A 514 22.61 1.63 20.29
N LEU A 515 21.45 1.56 20.96
CA LEU A 515 20.34 0.69 20.57
C LEU A 515 19.73 1.06 19.21
N GLU A 516 19.60 2.35 18.88
CA GLU A 516 19.05 2.80 17.60
C GLU A 516 19.91 2.30 16.43
N VAL A 517 21.24 2.39 16.55
CA VAL A 517 22.17 1.90 15.51
C VAL A 517 22.00 0.39 15.32
N ILE A 518 21.92 -0.38 16.40
CA ILE A 518 21.72 -1.84 16.35
C ILE A 518 20.39 -2.18 15.67
N GLU A 519 19.30 -1.54 16.08
CA GLU A 519 17.95 -1.80 15.55
C GLU A 519 17.83 -1.44 14.07
N LEU A 520 18.46 -0.33 13.67
CA LEU A 520 18.53 0.04 12.26
C LEU A 520 19.32 -1.00 11.46
N CYS A 521 20.51 -1.39 11.92
CA CYS A 521 21.31 -2.40 11.24
C CYS A 521 20.55 -3.73 11.10
N GLN A 522 19.94 -4.21 12.19
CA GLN A 522 19.11 -5.43 12.16
C GLN A 522 17.94 -5.28 11.17
N GLY A 523 17.21 -4.16 11.21
CA GLY A 523 16.09 -3.89 10.32
C GLY A 523 16.49 -3.80 8.85
N GLN A 524 17.70 -3.29 8.55
CA GLN A 524 18.23 -3.27 7.18
C GLN A 524 18.65 -4.66 6.72
N LEU A 525 19.31 -5.46 7.56
CA LEU A 525 19.67 -6.84 7.24
C LEU A 525 18.43 -7.70 7.00
N LEU A 526 17.38 -7.51 7.80
CA LEU A 526 16.06 -8.13 7.61
C LEU A 526 15.47 -7.77 6.24
N ARG A 527 15.49 -6.50 5.85
CA ARG A 527 14.98 -6.05 4.53
C ARG A 527 15.84 -6.51 3.37
N LEU A 528 17.16 -6.59 3.58
CA LEU A 528 18.09 -7.06 2.56
C LEU A 528 17.89 -8.55 2.27
N THR A 529 17.70 -9.38 3.30
CA THR A 529 17.79 -10.84 3.23
C THR A 529 16.46 -11.57 3.44
N ALA A 530 15.44 -10.91 4.01
CA ALA A 530 14.22 -11.53 4.55
C ALA A 530 14.45 -12.63 5.60
N HIS A 531 15.63 -12.65 6.23
CA HIS A 531 15.99 -13.57 7.30
C HIS A 531 16.23 -12.83 8.63
N ASP A 532 15.99 -13.49 9.76
CA ASP A 532 16.22 -12.89 11.09
C ASP A 532 17.19 -13.72 11.93
N HIS A 533 18.43 -13.24 12.04
CA HIS A 533 19.43 -13.78 12.96
C HIS A 533 19.59 -12.93 14.22
N GLY A 534 18.59 -12.10 14.53
CA GLY A 534 18.57 -11.20 15.66
C GLY A 534 19.68 -10.16 15.61
N ARG A 535 20.16 -9.76 16.80
CA ARG A 535 21.25 -8.78 16.96
C ARG A 535 22.64 -9.42 17.03
N SER A 536 22.74 -10.72 16.75
CA SER A 536 24.01 -11.46 16.89
C SER A 536 24.86 -11.31 15.64
N ARG A 537 25.91 -10.48 15.72
CA ARG A 537 26.93 -10.35 14.68
C ARG A 537 27.46 -11.71 14.19
N GLY A 538 27.84 -12.58 15.12
CA GLY A 538 28.39 -13.91 14.78
C GLY A 538 27.40 -14.86 14.12
N ARG A 539 26.07 -14.72 14.32
CA ARG A 539 25.09 -15.50 13.55
C ARG A 539 24.96 -14.98 12.12
N TRP A 540 24.91 -13.65 11.96
CA TRP A 540 24.87 -13.02 10.65
C TRP A 540 26.12 -13.32 9.81
N GLN A 541 27.31 -13.20 10.39
CA GLN A 541 28.57 -13.55 9.71
C GLN A 541 28.59 -14.99 9.24
N ARG A 542 28.16 -15.94 10.09
CA ARG A 542 28.05 -17.36 9.69
C ARG A 542 27.04 -17.58 8.58
N TRP A 543 25.89 -16.91 8.64
CA TRP A 543 24.87 -17.03 7.61
C TRP A 543 25.36 -16.48 6.25
N PHE A 544 25.97 -15.29 6.24
CA PHE A 544 26.60 -14.73 5.02
C PHE A 544 27.81 -15.55 4.56
N GLY A 545 28.56 -16.19 5.45
CA GLY A 545 29.62 -17.12 5.05
C GLY A 545 29.09 -18.37 4.33
N ALA A 546 27.83 -18.74 4.57
CA ALA A 546 27.19 -19.89 3.92
C ALA A 546 26.39 -19.54 2.66
N HIS A 547 25.75 -18.36 2.61
CA HIS A 547 24.83 -17.97 1.53
C HIS A 547 25.32 -16.74 0.76
N GLY A 548 26.47 -16.16 1.12
CA GLY A 548 26.91 -14.85 0.67
C GLY A 548 27.29 -14.77 -0.81
N ASP A 549 27.57 -15.91 -1.43
CA ASP A 549 27.85 -16.05 -2.86
C ASP A 549 26.57 -16.19 -3.70
N GLU A 550 25.43 -16.44 -3.05
CA GLU A 550 24.14 -16.44 -3.69
C GLU A 550 23.64 -15.01 -3.89
N GLY A 551 22.93 -14.76 -4.99
CA GLY A 551 22.35 -13.44 -5.24
C GLY A 551 21.19 -13.14 -4.29
N ARG A 552 20.99 -11.86 -3.98
CA ARG A 552 19.89 -11.38 -3.10
C ARG A 552 18.51 -11.98 -3.41
N GLN A 553 18.17 -12.18 -4.69
CA GLN A 553 16.89 -12.76 -5.12
C GLN A 553 16.66 -14.15 -4.53
N THR A 554 17.71 -14.97 -4.46
CA THR A 554 17.67 -16.31 -3.87
C THR A 554 17.29 -16.24 -2.40
N TRP A 555 17.95 -15.37 -1.61
CA TRP A 555 17.64 -15.17 -0.20
C TRP A 555 16.19 -14.75 0.03
N LEU A 556 15.66 -13.85 -0.81
CA LEU A 556 14.27 -13.41 -0.68
C LEU A 556 13.29 -14.55 -1.01
N VAL A 557 13.56 -15.36 -2.03
CA VAL A 557 12.73 -16.52 -2.37
C VAL A 557 12.73 -17.56 -1.24
N GLU A 558 13.87 -17.79 -0.60
CA GLU A 558 13.93 -18.61 0.62
C GLU A 558 13.14 -18.01 1.78
N GLY A 559 13.19 -16.68 1.94
CA GLY A 559 12.40 -15.94 2.93
C GLY A 559 10.89 -16.17 2.80
N LEU A 560 10.38 -16.48 1.59
CA LEU A 560 8.99 -16.87 1.37
C LEU A 560 8.62 -18.19 2.06
N GLU A 561 9.57 -19.08 2.34
CA GLU A 561 9.31 -20.35 3.04
C GLU A 561 9.29 -20.20 4.57
N SER A 562 9.66 -19.02 5.08
CA SER A 562 9.74 -18.75 6.51
C SER A 562 8.45 -19.10 7.25
N LYS A 563 8.56 -19.69 8.45
CA LYS A 563 7.40 -19.93 9.32
C LYS A 563 6.76 -18.62 9.80
N ARG A 564 7.55 -17.53 9.82
CA ARG A 564 7.17 -16.20 10.28
C ARG A 564 6.48 -15.38 9.17
N PRO A 565 5.21 -14.98 9.33
CA PRO A 565 4.46 -14.24 8.30
C PRO A 565 5.07 -12.88 7.96
N ASP A 566 5.67 -12.21 8.95
CA ASP A 566 6.35 -10.93 8.79
C ASP A 566 7.56 -11.04 7.86
N LEU A 567 8.36 -12.10 7.97
CA LEU A 567 9.49 -12.34 7.06
C LEU A 567 9.01 -12.67 5.65
N ARG A 568 7.93 -13.45 5.52
CA ARG A 568 7.30 -13.72 4.22
C ARG A 568 6.78 -12.45 3.55
N LEU A 569 6.26 -11.51 4.34
CA LEU A 569 5.79 -10.20 3.85
C LEU A 569 6.95 -9.34 3.35
N VAL A 570 8.06 -9.28 4.11
CA VAL A 570 9.29 -8.59 3.68
C VAL A 570 9.80 -9.20 2.38
N ALA A 571 9.93 -10.52 2.31
CA ALA A 571 10.37 -11.25 1.12
C ALA A 571 9.54 -10.92 -0.12
N ILE A 572 8.21 -11.04 -0.05
CA ILE A 572 7.37 -10.78 -1.23
C ILE A 572 7.34 -9.31 -1.62
N THR A 573 7.40 -8.39 -0.65
CA THR A 573 7.43 -6.94 -0.95
C THR A 573 8.71 -6.57 -1.69
N GLU A 574 9.86 -7.05 -1.20
CA GLU A 574 11.16 -6.77 -1.80
C GLU A 574 11.34 -7.50 -3.15
N LEU A 575 10.79 -8.71 -3.32
CA LEU A 575 10.74 -9.39 -4.62
C LEU A 575 9.86 -8.64 -5.62
N ALA A 576 8.68 -8.19 -5.21
CA ALA A 576 7.78 -7.41 -6.07
C ALA A 576 8.42 -6.08 -6.48
N GLU A 577 9.13 -5.41 -5.58
CA GLU A 577 9.86 -4.19 -5.90
C GLU A 577 11.04 -4.45 -6.85
N LEU A 578 11.78 -5.54 -6.66
CA LEU A 578 12.95 -5.87 -7.47
C LEU A 578 12.59 -6.40 -8.87
N THR A 579 11.48 -7.12 -9.00
CA THR A 579 11.12 -7.87 -10.22
C THR A 579 9.87 -7.35 -10.91
N GLY A 580 9.06 -6.54 -10.24
CA GLY A 580 7.72 -6.15 -10.69
C GLY A 580 6.70 -7.29 -10.64
N GLN A 581 7.04 -8.45 -10.05
CA GLN A 581 6.21 -9.65 -10.05
C GLN A 581 5.85 -10.08 -8.62
N THR A 582 4.63 -10.60 -8.45
CA THR A 582 4.22 -11.30 -7.22
C THR A 582 4.05 -12.80 -7.44
N LEU A 583 3.91 -13.22 -8.70
CA LEU A 583 3.65 -14.60 -9.14
C LEU A 583 2.47 -15.26 -8.41
N GLY A 584 1.49 -14.48 -7.95
CA GLY A 584 0.32 -14.94 -7.18
C GLY A 584 0.64 -15.38 -5.75
N TYR A 585 1.83 -15.06 -5.24
CA TYR A 585 2.22 -15.36 -3.87
C TYR A 585 1.56 -14.42 -2.87
N HIS A 586 1.10 -14.98 -1.75
CA HIS A 586 0.69 -14.22 -0.58
C HIS A 586 1.41 -14.65 0.70
N PHE A 587 1.76 -13.70 1.56
CA PHE A 587 2.51 -13.98 2.79
C PHE A 587 1.73 -14.80 3.82
N ASP A 588 0.41 -14.93 3.68
CA ASP A 588 -0.50 -15.69 4.53
C ASP A 588 -0.91 -17.04 3.92
N LEU A 589 -0.32 -17.44 2.79
CA LEU A 589 -0.60 -18.74 2.17
C LEU A 589 -0.34 -19.90 3.14
N LEU A 590 -1.28 -20.85 3.13
CA LEU A 590 -1.14 -22.13 3.81
C LEU A 590 0.08 -22.91 3.28
N PRO A 591 0.67 -23.84 4.05
CA PRO A 591 1.93 -24.49 3.70
C PRO A 591 1.98 -25.14 2.31
N GLY A 592 0.89 -25.81 1.87
CA GLY A 592 0.82 -26.45 0.56
C GLY A 592 0.89 -25.45 -0.60
N PRO A 593 -0.10 -24.54 -0.73
CA PRO A 593 -0.07 -23.47 -1.73
C PRO A 593 1.20 -22.61 -1.69
N ARG A 594 1.74 -22.37 -0.48
CA ARG A 594 3.00 -21.65 -0.30
C ARG A 594 4.16 -22.37 -0.98
N LYS A 595 4.33 -23.68 -0.76
CA LYS A 595 5.39 -24.48 -1.39
C LYS A 595 5.29 -24.43 -2.92
N THR A 596 4.07 -24.52 -3.46
CA THR A 596 3.83 -24.41 -4.92
C THR A 596 4.22 -23.03 -5.44
N ALA A 597 3.84 -21.95 -4.74
CA ALA A 597 4.18 -20.59 -5.13
C ALA A 597 5.70 -20.31 -5.04
N VAL A 598 6.39 -20.86 -4.04
CA VAL A 598 7.86 -20.76 -3.95
C VAL A 598 8.55 -21.54 -5.08
N ALA A 599 8.06 -22.74 -5.43
CA ALA A 599 8.59 -23.47 -6.57
C ALA A 599 8.45 -22.68 -7.89
N ARG A 600 7.34 -21.93 -8.05
CA ARG A 600 7.14 -21.02 -9.19
C ARG A 600 8.16 -19.88 -9.19
N TRP A 601 8.47 -19.31 -8.02
CA TRP A 601 9.51 -18.29 -7.87
C TRP A 601 10.90 -18.82 -8.23
N ARG A 602 11.29 -19.99 -7.69
CA ARG A 602 12.58 -20.63 -8.00
C ARG A 602 12.73 -20.86 -9.50
N ARG A 603 11.70 -21.45 -10.12
CA ARG A 603 11.67 -21.66 -11.57
C ARG A 603 11.76 -20.35 -12.37
N TRP A 604 11.07 -19.30 -11.94
CA TRP A 604 11.13 -18.00 -12.62
C TRP A 604 12.52 -17.35 -12.55
N LEU A 605 13.26 -17.55 -11.44
CA LEU A 605 14.65 -17.09 -11.34
C LEU A 605 15.59 -17.89 -12.25
N GLU A 606 15.35 -19.19 -12.42
CA GLU A 606 16.14 -20.05 -13.32
C GLU A 606 15.84 -19.77 -14.81
N ASP A 607 14.56 -19.70 -15.17
CA ASP A 607 14.10 -19.52 -16.56
C ASP A 607 14.22 -18.05 -17.03
N GLY A 608 14.31 -17.10 -16.10
CA GLY A 608 14.22 -15.67 -16.34
C GLY A 608 12.78 -15.19 -16.64
N PRO A 609 12.55 -13.87 -16.77
CA PRO A 609 11.25 -13.36 -17.17
C PRO A 609 10.89 -13.91 -18.56
N PRO A 610 9.64 -14.36 -18.77
CA PRO A 610 9.21 -14.85 -20.08
C PRO A 610 9.47 -13.78 -21.13
N ARG A 611 10.22 -14.13 -22.17
CA ARG A 611 10.48 -13.19 -23.28
C ARG A 611 9.14 -12.74 -23.86
N PRO A 612 8.93 -11.43 -24.06
CA PRO A 612 7.72 -10.98 -24.74
C PRO A 612 7.64 -11.70 -26.10
N PRO A 613 6.44 -12.11 -26.54
CA PRO A 613 6.29 -12.75 -27.84
C PRO A 613 6.89 -11.82 -28.89
N VAL A 614 7.90 -12.32 -29.61
CA VAL A 614 8.49 -11.60 -30.73
C VAL A 614 7.38 -11.46 -31.76
N SER A 615 6.83 -10.25 -31.89
CA SER A 615 5.88 -9.93 -32.96
C SER A 615 6.55 -10.31 -34.27
N ARG A 616 6.10 -11.42 -34.87
CA ARG A 616 6.50 -11.73 -36.25
C ARG A 616 6.04 -10.55 -37.10
N PRO A 617 6.90 -9.98 -37.96
CA PRO A 617 6.44 -8.98 -38.90
C PRO A 617 5.31 -9.60 -39.72
N SER A 618 4.13 -8.97 -39.68
CA SER A 618 3.04 -9.32 -40.58
C SER A 618 3.54 -9.15 -42.03
N PRO A 619 3.23 -10.11 -42.93
CA PRO A 619 3.66 -10.06 -44.33
C PRO A 619 3.11 -8.86 -45.09
#